data_AF-D5GBW9-F1
#
_entry.id   AF-D5GBW9-F1
#
_cell.length_a   1.000
_cell.length_b   1.000
_cell.length_c   1.000
_cell.angle_alpha   90.00
_cell.angle_beta   90.00
_cell.angle_gamma   90.00
#
_symmetry.space_group_name_H-M   'P 1'
#
loop_
_entity.id
_entity.type
_entity.pdbx_description
1 polymer ?
#
loop_
_entity_poly.entity_id
_entity_poly.type
_entity_poly.pdbx_seq_one_letter_code
_entity_poly.pdbx_strand_id
1 'polypeptide(L)'
;MQTKAFLSSLLVALLTAGVTATPTGVEARDIKSEHGWDGTISEFSKFASSVGETKPRPKGTVITPKENDVPVAATGMDARDLESLEKRTPGCVYVTKDSNFNGASGYLCIATNGGCTGWNNDWRYSISSFGPDPGTTCQIFTDPNCSGTASVAFGYPGYGNLGTWNDNMASFRCWW
;
A
#
# COMPACT_ATOMS: atom_id res chain seq x y z
N MET A 1 39.91 -21.59 -27.04
CA MET A 1 39.16 -21.23 -28.26
C MET A 1 37.91 -22.09 -28.27
N GLN A 2 36.65 -21.66 -28.35
CA GLN A 2 36.03 -20.38 -28.71
C GLN A 2 34.55 -20.44 -28.25
N THR A 3 34.08 -19.40 -27.58
CA THR A 3 32.67 -19.05 -27.27
C THR A 3 31.94 -18.59 -28.53
N LYS A 4 30.70 -19.06 -28.82
CA LYS A 4 29.62 -18.34 -29.57
C LYS A 4 28.26 -19.01 -29.24
N ALA A 5 27.40 -18.40 -28.42
CA ALA A 5 26.36 -17.42 -28.80
C ALA A 5 25.17 -18.03 -29.56
N PHE A 6 24.12 -18.43 -28.83
CA PHE A 6 22.76 -18.65 -29.37
C PHE A 6 21.81 -17.70 -28.64
N LEU A 7 21.80 -16.44 -29.09
CA LEU A 7 20.94 -15.36 -28.61
C LEU A 7 20.54 -14.55 -29.85
N SER A 8 19.56 -15.03 -30.64
CA SER A 8 18.83 -14.18 -31.61
C SER A 8 17.72 -14.98 -32.32
N SER A 9 16.46 -14.81 -31.90
CA SER A 9 15.26 -14.82 -32.76
C SER A 9 13.99 -15.01 -31.93
N LEU A 10 13.56 -13.95 -31.22
CA LEU A 10 12.14 -13.80 -30.89
C LEU A 10 11.83 -12.32 -30.63
N LEU A 11 12.14 -11.47 -31.61
CA LEU A 11 11.91 -10.02 -31.54
C LEU A 11 11.43 -9.50 -32.90
N VAL A 12 10.43 -10.17 -33.50
CA VAL A 12 9.67 -9.67 -34.65
C VAL A 12 8.28 -10.29 -34.62
N ALA A 13 7.35 -9.69 -33.88
CA ALA A 13 5.90 -9.76 -34.11
C ALA A 13 5.22 -8.88 -33.06
N LEU A 14 4.91 -7.62 -33.40
CA LEU A 14 3.82 -6.77 -32.87
C LEU A 14 4.14 -5.30 -33.19
N LEU A 15 4.15 -4.96 -34.48
CA LEU A 15 4.18 -3.57 -34.97
C LEU A 15 3.21 -3.45 -36.16
N THR A 16 1.91 -3.69 -35.93
CA THR A 16 0.83 -3.35 -36.88
C THR A 16 -0.53 -3.35 -36.18
N ALA A 17 -0.81 -2.30 -35.40
CA ALA A 17 -2.18 -1.88 -35.10
C ALA A 17 -2.16 -0.39 -34.74
N GLY A 18 -2.15 0.46 -35.78
CA GLY A 18 -2.45 1.87 -35.61
C GLY A 18 -3.93 2.01 -35.29
N VAL A 19 -4.24 2.50 -34.08
CA VAL A 19 -5.57 2.99 -33.72
C VAL A 19 -5.42 4.48 -33.47
N THR A 20 -5.79 5.29 -34.46
CA THR A 20 -6.00 6.73 -34.30
C THR A 20 -7.42 6.94 -33.82
N ALA A 21 -7.61 7.11 -32.51
CA ALA A 21 -8.86 7.61 -31.97
C ALA A 21 -8.73 9.14 -31.85
N THR A 22 -9.37 9.86 -32.77
CA THR A 22 -9.65 11.28 -32.65
C THR A 22 -10.74 11.48 -31.58
N PRO A 23 -10.53 12.31 -30.54
CA PRO A 23 -11.64 12.76 -29.71
C PRO A 23 -12.44 13.80 -30.49
N THR A 24 -13.63 13.42 -30.94
CA THR A 24 -14.69 14.35 -31.34
C THR A 24 -15.14 15.16 -30.13
N GLY A 25 -15.35 16.46 -30.35
CA GLY A 25 -15.64 17.45 -29.32
C GLY A 25 -16.78 17.07 -28.37
N VAL A 26 -16.57 17.35 -27.09
CA VAL A 26 -17.61 17.38 -26.08
C VAL A 26 -18.01 18.84 -25.92
N GLU A 27 -19.21 19.17 -26.38
CA GLU A 27 -19.85 20.44 -26.11
C GLU A 27 -20.01 20.64 -24.60
N ALA A 28 -19.77 21.86 -24.15
CA ALA A 28 -20.03 22.28 -22.78
C ALA A 28 -21.54 22.18 -22.51
N ARG A 29 -21.93 21.24 -21.65
CA ARG A 29 -23.26 21.27 -21.04
C ARG A 29 -23.25 22.24 -19.87
N ASP A 30 -23.92 23.36 -20.09
CA ASP A 30 -24.34 24.34 -19.10
C ASP A 30 -25.26 23.62 -18.07
N ILE A 31 -24.78 23.37 -16.86
CA ILE A 31 -25.62 22.87 -15.76
C ILE A 31 -26.01 24.08 -14.92
N LYS A 32 -27.07 24.77 -15.37
CA LYS A 32 -27.95 25.52 -14.47
C LYS A 32 -28.75 24.53 -13.63
N SER A 33 -28.66 24.72 -12.31
CA SER A 33 -29.62 24.38 -11.25
C SER A 33 -30.33 23.01 -11.19
N GLU A 34 -30.10 22.37 -10.03
CA GLU A 34 -31.08 21.78 -9.11
C GLU A 34 -32.01 20.67 -9.58
N HIS A 35 -31.88 19.48 -8.98
CA HIS A 35 -33.02 18.60 -8.69
C HIS A 35 -32.83 17.85 -7.36
N GLY A 36 -33.52 18.31 -6.31
CA GLY A 36 -33.95 17.46 -5.20
C GLY A 36 -35.19 16.66 -5.62
N TRP A 37 -35.32 15.42 -5.15
CA TRP A 37 -36.30 14.43 -5.65
C TRP A 37 -37.78 14.77 -5.33
N ASP A 38 -38.13 15.80 -4.54
CA ASP A 38 -39.54 16.14 -4.25
C ASP A 38 -39.97 17.59 -4.51
N GLY A 39 -39.09 18.43 -5.06
CA GLY A 39 -39.46 19.79 -5.46
C GLY A 39 -39.91 20.73 -4.33
N THR A 40 -39.71 20.39 -3.06
CA THR A 40 -39.96 21.31 -1.94
C THR A 40 -38.65 21.91 -1.42
N ILE A 41 -38.57 23.25 -1.44
CA ILE A 41 -37.44 23.98 -0.86
C ILE A 41 -37.62 23.97 0.66
N SER A 42 -36.94 23.05 1.36
CA SER A 42 -36.84 23.15 2.81
C SER A 42 -35.78 24.18 3.16
N GLU A 43 -36.12 25.19 3.95
CA GLU A 43 -35.12 26.11 4.51
C GLU A 43 -34.02 25.33 5.24
N PHE A 44 -32.76 25.66 4.92
CA PHE A 44 -31.56 25.17 5.60
C PHE A 44 -31.57 25.38 7.13
N SER A 45 -32.45 26.26 7.62
CA SER A 45 -32.65 26.55 9.05
C SER A 45 -33.13 25.33 9.86
N LYS A 46 -33.77 24.33 9.23
CA LYS A 46 -34.31 23.15 9.92
C LYS A 46 -33.32 22.00 10.15
N PHE A 47 -32.16 22.00 9.51
CA PHE A 47 -31.17 20.92 9.65
C PHE A 47 -30.03 21.24 10.62
N ALA A 48 -29.95 22.48 11.13
CA ALA A 48 -28.97 22.86 12.13
C ALA A 48 -29.42 22.42 13.54
N SER A 49 -29.49 21.11 13.77
CA SER A 49 -29.50 20.57 15.13
C SER A 49 -28.08 20.62 15.70
N SER A 50 -27.97 21.13 16.92
CA SER A 50 -26.77 21.49 17.68
C SER A 50 -25.47 20.80 17.26
N VAL A 51 -24.56 21.59 16.69
CA VAL A 51 -23.14 21.24 16.58
C VAL A 51 -22.63 21.09 18.02
N GLY A 52 -22.35 19.85 18.43
CA GLY A 52 -21.64 19.55 19.67
C GLY A 52 -20.30 20.30 19.73
N GLU A 53 -19.72 20.36 20.92
CA GLU A 53 -18.55 21.19 21.27
C GLU A 53 -17.56 21.40 20.11
N THR A 54 -17.36 22.67 19.76
CA THR A 54 -16.39 23.12 18.75
C THR A 54 -15.03 22.49 19.00
N LYS A 55 -14.67 21.49 18.18
CA LYS A 55 -13.34 20.89 18.21
C LYS A 55 -12.28 21.98 18.01
N PRO A 56 -11.15 21.92 18.73
CA PRO A 56 -10.10 22.91 18.59
C PRO A 56 -9.56 22.91 17.15
N ARG A 57 -9.37 24.12 16.60
CA ARG A 57 -8.83 24.31 15.25
C ARG A 57 -7.42 23.70 15.21
N PRO A 58 -7.11 22.83 14.22
CA PRO A 58 -5.79 22.23 14.12
C PRO A 58 -4.71 23.31 14.01
N LYS A 59 -3.63 23.18 14.79
CA LYS A 59 -2.49 24.10 14.84
C LYS A 59 -1.53 23.92 13.65
N GLY A 60 -2.09 23.81 12.45
CA GLY A 60 -1.32 23.72 11.20
C GLY A 60 -1.12 25.10 10.56
N THR A 61 -0.10 25.22 9.72
CA THR A 61 0.12 26.40 8.89
C THR A 61 -1.08 26.59 7.96
N VAL A 62 -1.75 27.74 8.07
CA VAL A 62 -2.82 28.12 7.14
C VAL A 62 -2.16 28.55 5.84
N ILE A 63 -2.33 27.75 4.79
CA ILE A 63 -1.86 28.10 3.44
C ILE A 63 -2.99 28.90 2.79
N THR A 64 -2.78 30.20 2.59
CA THR A 64 -3.73 31.06 1.87
C THR A 64 -3.49 30.90 0.37
N PRO A 65 -4.50 30.50 -0.44
CA PRO A 65 -4.36 30.43 -1.89
C PRO A 65 -4.05 31.80 -2.48
N LYS A 66 -3.21 31.85 -3.52
CA LYS A 66 -2.97 33.05 -4.33
C LYS A 66 -4.06 33.21 -5.38
N GLU A 67 -4.19 34.43 -5.90
CA GLU A 67 -5.28 34.88 -6.79
C GLU A 67 -5.43 34.07 -8.11
N ASN A 68 -4.47 33.21 -8.46
CA ASN A 68 -4.50 32.37 -9.66
C ASN A 68 -4.42 30.86 -9.37
N ASP A 69 -4.61 30.44 -8.11
CA ASP A 69 -4.66 29.02 -7.79
C ASP A 69 -6.01 28.46 -8.25
N VAL A 70 -5.99 27.58 -9.26
CA VAL A 70 -7.18 26.86 -9.72
C VAL A 70 -7.62 25.93 -8.59
N PRO A 71 -8.83 26.07 -8.03
CA PRO A 71 -9.31 25.17 -7.01
C PRO A 71 -9.54 23.80 -7.66
N VAL A 72 -8.56 22.91 -7.53
CA VAL A 72 -8.83 21.48 -7.67
C VAL A 72 -9.82 21.16 -6.57
N ALA A 73 -11.03 20.75 -6.97
CA ALA A 73 -12.02 20.22 -6.04
C ALA A 73 -11.34 19.08 -5.26
N ALA A 74 -10.99 19.36 -4.01
CA ALA A 74 -10.47 18.36 -3.11
C ALA A 74 -11.59 17.35 -2.93
N THR A 75 -11.50 16.21 -3.59
CA THR A 75 -12.22 15.01 -3.18
C THR A 75 -11.74 14.76 -1.77
N GLY A 76 -12.58 15.05 -0.78
CA GLY A 76 -12.23 14.98 0.62
C GLY A 76 -11.59 13.62 0.91
N MET A 77 -10.29 13.61 1.18
CA MET A 77 -9.71 12.50 1.88
C MET A 77 -10.20 12.65 3.31
N ASP A 78 -11.30 11.96 3.63
CA ASP A 78 -11.67 11.77 5.02
C ASP A 78 -10.46 11.20 5.73
N ALA A 79 -9.91 11.97 6.66
CA ALA A 79 -8.91 11.46 7.58
C ALA A 79 -9.58 10.27 8.26
N ARG A 80 -9.14 9.04 7.93
CA ARG A 80 -9.65 7.83 8.58
C ARG A 80 -9.54 8.06 10.06
N ASP A 81 -10.68 8.01 10.74
CA ASP A 81 -10.78 8.26 12.17
C ASP A 81 -9.81 7.31 12.87
N LEU A 82 -8.68 7.83 13.37
CA LEU A 82 -7.57 7.05 13.92
C LEU A 82 -8.03 6.20 15.11
N GLU A 83 -9.10 6.64 15.78
CA GLU A 83 -9.73 5.95 16.91
C GLU A 83 -10.55 4.71 16.49
N SER A 84 -10.86 4.56 15.20
CA SER A 84 -11.56 3.39 14.65
C SER A 84 -10.62 2.31 14.08
N LEU A 85 -9.30 2.51 14.18
CA LEU A 85 -8.33 1.52 13.74
C LEU A 85 -8.31 0.34 14.69
N GLU A 86 -9.02 -0.72 14.30
CA GLU A 86 -9.00 -1.99 15.01
C GLU A 86 -7.56 -2.50 15.14
N LYS A 87 -7.19 -2.91 16.36
CA LYS A 87 -5.87 -3.47 16.64
C LYS A 87 -5.66 -4.70 15.75
N ARG A 88 -4.56 -4.72 15.00
CA ARG A 88 -4.21 -5.86 14.14
C ARG A 88 -4.14 -7.15 14.97
N THR A 89 -4.77 -8.20 14.47
CA THR A 89 -4.62 -9.55 15.03
C THR A 89 -3.16 -9.99 14.87
N PRO A 90 -2.48 -10.42 15.95
CA PRO A 90 -1.11 -10.91 15.87
C PRO A 90 -0.98 -12.07 14.86
N GLY A 91 0.20 -12.19 14.26
CA GLY A 91 0.53 -13.25 13.30
C GLY A 91 0.70 -12.79 11.85
N CYS A 92 0.46 -11.52 11.53
CA CYS A 92 0.80 -10.99 10.21
C CYS A 92 2.20 -10.36 10.21
N VAL A 93 2.74 -10.20 9.01
CA VAL A 93 4.07 -9.64 8.77
C VAL A 93 4.01 -8.60 7.67
N TYR A 94 4.75 -7.51 7.84
CA TYR A 94 5.00 -6.51 6.81
C TYR A 94 6.39 -6.73 6.20
N VAL A 95 6.46 -6.86 4.89
CA VAL A 95 7.72 -7.10 4.17
C VAL A 95 7.87 -6.14 3.02
N THR A 96 9.11 -5.79 2.71
CA THR A 96 9.43 -4.94 1.56
C THR A 96 10.64 -5.46 0.80
N LYS A 97 10.67 -5.18 -0.50
CA LYS A 97 11.76 -5.61 -1.38
C LYS A 97 13.01 -4.76 -1.27
N ASP A 98 12.89 -3.51 -0.83
CA ASP A 98 14.04 -2.64 -0.56
C ASP A 98 14.24 -2.46 0.95
N SER A 99 15.46 -2.08 1.35
CA SER A 99 15.77 -1.80 2.75
C SER A 99 15.03 -0.57 3.29
N ASN A 100 14.97 -0.47 4.61
CA ASN A 100 14.32 0.55 5.41
C ASN A 100 12.82 0.64 5.14
N PHE A 101 12.16 -0.50 4.92
CA PHE A 101 10.73 -0.59 4.65
C PHE A 101 10.29 0.19 3.39
N ASN A 102 11.14 0.23 2.35
CA ASN A 102 10.85 0.91 1.09
C ASN A 102 10.58 -0.06 -0.06
N GLY A 103 10.10 0.49 -1.17
CA GLY A 103 9.87 -0.26 -2.40
C GLY A 103 8.57 -1.05 -2.40
N ALA A 104 8.52 -2.09 -3.23
CA ALA A 104 7.36 -2.99 -3.29
C ALA A 104 7.15 -3.65 -1.93
N SER A 105 5.94 -3.52 -1.39
CA SER A 105 5.61 -3.93 -0.03
C SER A 105 4.36 -4.79 0.05
N GLY A 106 4.27 -5.60 1.09
CA GLY A 106 3.16 -6.50 1.35
C GLY A 106 2.92 -6.65 2.84
N TYR A 107 1.65 -6.58 3.24
CA TYR A 107 1.19 -6.98 4.56
C TYR A 107 0.50 -8.33 4.43
N LEU A 108 1.08 -9.36 5.05
CA LEU A 108 0.77 -10.76 4.76
C LEU A 108 0.45 -11.50 6.05
N CYS A 109 -0.74 -12.08 6.11
CA CYS A 109 -1.20 -12.92 7.22
C CYS A 109 -1.12 -14.40 6.83
N ILE A 110 0.07 -14.84 6.40
CA ILE A 110 0.31 -16.20 5.88
C ILE A 110 1.07 -17.08 6.89
N ALA A 111 1.50 -16.51 8.02
CA ALA A 111 2.18 -17.25 9.05
C ALA A 111 1.21 -18.24 9.72
N THR A 112 1.70 -19.41 10.11
CA THR A 112 0.98 -20.31 11.02
C THR A 112 1.67 -20.27 12.38
N ASN A 113 0.91 -20.21 13.49
CA ASN A 113 1.50 -20.10 14.82
C ASN A 113 2.39 -21.32 15.14
N GLY A 114 3.68 -21.08 15.34
CA GLY A 114 4.72 -22.09 15.51
C GLY A 114 5.04 -22.92 14.27
N GLY A 115 4.29 -22.74 13.19
CA GLY A 115 4.46 -23.44 11.92
C GLY A 115 5.53 -22.78 11.04
N CYS A 116 6.09 -23.58 10.14
CA CYS A 116 6.98 -23.05 9.11
C CYS A 116 6.18 -22.56 7.91
N THR A 117 6.44 -21.32 7.49
CA THR A 117 5.84 -20.72 6.30
C THR A 117 6.92 -20.43 5.27
N GLY A 118 6.78 -21.02 4.08
CA GLY A 118 7.62 -20.72 2.92
C GLY A 118 7.12 -19.50 2.16
N TRP A 119 8.03 -18.73 1.58
CA TRP A 119 7.67 -17.66 0.64
C TRP A 119 7.25 -18.22 -0.73
N ASN A 120 6.31 -17.55 -1.38
CA ASN A 120 6.02 -17.78 -2.79
C ASN A 120 7.14 -17.20 -3.68
N ASN A 121 7.09 -17.48 -4.98
CA ASN A 121 8.14 -17.04 -5.93
C ASN A 121 8.32 -15.51 -5.99
N ASP A 122 7.29 -14.72 -5.67
CA ASP A 122 7.38 -13.26 -5.76
C ASP A 122 8.17 -12.62 -4.62
N TRP A 123 8.15 -13.23 -3.43
CA TRP A 123 8.78 -12.70 -2.21
C TRP A 123 10.06 -13.43 -1.84
N ARG A 124 10.17 -14.70 -2.24
CA ARG A 124 11.34 -15.52 -1.97
C ARG A 124 12.59 -14.89 -2.57
N TYR A 125 13.66 -14.80 -1.78
CA TYR A 125 14.95 -14.23 -2.20
C TYR A 125 14.88 -12.79 -2.72
N SER A 126 13.88 -12.00 -2.31
CA SER A 126 13.75 -10.61 -2.72
C SER A 126 13.31 -9.67 -1.60
N ILE A 127 13.21 -10.18 -0.37
CA ILE A 127 12.84 -9.36 0.79
C ILE A 127 14.12 -8.76 1.39
N SER A 128 14.07 -7.45 1.62
CA SER A 128 15.15 -6.66 2.21
C SER A 128 14.77 -6.00 3.54
N SER A 129 13.47 -5.95 3.88
CA SER A 129 12.97 -5.56 5.20
C SER A 129 11.84 -6.48 5.67
N PHE A 130 11.81 -6.80 6.96
CA PHE A 130 10.79 -7.67 7.55
C PHE A 130 10.38 -7.16 8.93
N GLY A 131 9.09 -6.90 9.13
CA GLY A 131 8.49 -6.37 10.35
C GLY A 131 7.27 -7.20 10.78
N PRO A 132 7.38 -8.04 11.82
CA PRO A 132 6.23 -8.77 12.35
C PRO A 132 5.31 -7.86 13.15
N ASP A 133 4.02 -8.18 13.24
CA ASP A 133 3.09 -7.40 14.04
C ASP A 133 3.47 -7.36 15.54
N PRO A 134 3.06 -6.31 16.28
CA PRO A 134 3.24 -6.25 17.72
C PRO A 134 2.71 -7.50 18.44
N GLY A 135 3.52 -8.10 19.31
CA GLY A 135 3.20 -9.36 20.00
C GLY A 135 3.57 -10.62 19.21
N THR A 136 4.02 -10.48 17.96
CA THR A 136 4.52 -11.60 17.14
C THR A 136 6.04 -11.65 17.19
N THR A 137 6.59 -12.83 17.47
CA THR A 137 8.03 -13.11 17.37
C THR A 137 8.27 -14.00 16.16
N CYS A 138 9.27 -13.71 15.34
CA CYS A 138 9.59 -14.46 14.14
C CYS A 138 11.07 -14.85 14.08
N GLN A 139 11.35 -15.91 13.33
CA GLN A 139 12.67 -16.38 12.96
C GLN A 139 12.68 -16.61 11.46
N ILE A 140 13.72 -16.10 10.78
CA ILE A 140 13.86 -16.19 9.32
C ILE A 140 14.97 -17.15 8.93
N PHE A 141 14.82 -17.77 7.77
CA PHE A 141 15.67 -18.86 7.29
C PHE A 141 16.07 -18.64 5.84
N THR A 142 17.31 -18.97 5.50
CA THR A 142 17.83 -18.85 4.13
C THR A 142 17.24 -19.88 3.18
N ASP A 143 16.90 -21.06 3.70
CA ASP A 143 16.37 -22.17 2.92
C ASP A 143 14.86 -22.39 3.16
N PRO A 144 14.16 -23.06 2.24
CA PRO A 144 12.75 -23.39 2.43
C PRO A 144 12.56 -24.37 3.60
N ASN A 145 11.31 -24.51 4.07
CA ASN A 145 10.95 -25.42 5.16
C ASN A 145 11.70 -25.15 6.48
N CYS A 146 12.07 -23.90 6.73
CA CYS A 146 12.72 -23.44 7.96
C CYS A 146 14.02 -24.17 8.25
N SER A 147 14.82 -24.32 7.20
CA SER A 147 16.14 -24.97 7.23
C SER A 147 17.25 -23.98 6.88
N GLY A 148 18.51 -24.45 6.83
CA GLY A 148 19.65 -23.61 6.54
C GLY A 148 20.00 -22.66 7.69
N THR A 149 20.53 -21.48 7.36
CA THR A 149 20.95 -20.49 8.35
C THR A 149 19.74 -19.74 8.90
N ALA A 150 19.52 -19.88 10.20
CA ALA A 150 18.45 -19.19 10.92
C ALA A 150 18.94 -17.88 11.54
N SER A 151 18.08 -16.86 11.53
CA SER A 151 18.28 -15.68 12.37
C SER A 151 18.07 -16.03 13.85
N VAL A 152 18.47 -15.11 14.74
CA VAL A 152 17.90 -15.07 16.08
C VAL A 152 16.39 -14.78 15.98
N ALA A 153 15.61 -15.19 16.97
CA ALA A 153 14.20 -14.82 17.04
C ALA A 153 14.08 -13.32 17.35
N PHE A 154 13.19 -12.62 16.67
CA PHE A 154 12.99 -11.18 16.81
C PHE A 154 11.51 -10.81 16.72
N GLY A 155 11.11 -9.75 17.41
CA GLY A 155 9.74 -9.23 17.39
C GLY A 155 9.62 -7.89 16.67
N TYR A 156 8.46 -7.26 16.79
CA TYR A 156 8.24 -5.88 16.33
C TYR A 156 9.31 -4.91 16.90
N PRO A 157 9.85 -3.97 16.10
CA PRO A 157 9.46 -3.59 14.74
C PRO A 157 10.10 -4.45 13.63
N GLY A 158 10.90 -5.45 14.00
CA GLY A 158 11.70 -6.24 13.08
C GLY A 158 12.93 -5.49 12.56
N TYR A 159 13.35 -5.84 11.35
CA TYR A 159 14.57 -5.32 10.74
C TYR A 159 14.24 -4.58 9.44
N GLY A 160 14.56 -3.29 9.43
CA GLY A 160 14.58 -2.50 8.20
C GLY A 160 15.74 -2.86 7.28
N ASN A 161 16.80 -3.48 7.77
CA ASN A 161 17.89 -3.98 6.94
C ASN A 161 18.24 -5.39 7.39
N LEU A 162 18.07 -6.35 6.49
CA LEU A 162 18.26 -7.77 6.78
C LEU A 162 19.71 -8.25 6.74
N GLY A 163 20.67 -7.41 6.33
CA GLY A 163 22.08 -7.76 6.31
C GLY A 163 22.35 -9.05 5.53
N THR A 164 22.83 -10.09 6.21
CA THR A 164 23.11 -11.40 5.59
C THR A 164 21.86 -12.13 5.05
N TRP A 165 20.66 -11.73 5.46
CA TRP A 165 19.39 -12.27 4.97
C TRP A 165 18.75 -11.42 3.85
N ASN A 166 19.36 -10.29 3.48
CA ASN A 166 18.89 -9.44 2.39
C ASN A 166 18.84 -10.22 1.08
N ASP A 167 17.67 -10.24 0.42
CA ASP A 167 17.44 -10.99 -0.82
C ASP A 167 17.82 -12.48 -0.75
N ASN A 168 17.84 -13.04 0.47
CA ASN A 168 18.39 -14.37 0.72
C ASN A 168 17.49 -15.24 1.61
N MET A 169 16.33 -14.73 2.02
CA MET A 169 15.37 -15.47 2.83
C MET A 169 14.39 -16.30 1.96
N ALA A 170 14.15 -17.55 2.36
CA ALA A 170 13.21 -18.46 1.69
C ALA A 170 12.03 -18.91 2.55
N SER A 171 12.17 -18.90 3.86
CA SER A 171 11.09 -19.25 4.77
C SER A 171 11.24 -18.56 6.12
N PHE A 172 10.17 -18.62 6.91
CA PHE A 172 10.10 -18.03 8.24
C PHE A 172 9.15 -18.80 9.14
N ARG A 173 9.29 -18.61 10.45
CA ARG A 173 8.40 -19.18 11.47
C ARG A 173 8.10 -18.09 12.48
N CYS A 174 6.85 -17.97 12.89
CA CYS A 174 6.42 -16.97 13.86
C CYS A 174 5.58 -17.59 14.99
N TRP A 175 5.57 -16.92 16.14
CA TRP A 175 4.83 -17.27 17.34
C TRP A 175 4.13 -16.04 17.89
N TRP A 176 2.88 -16.20 18.34
CA TRP A 176 2.06 -15.16 18.97
C TRP A 176 0.98 -15.77 19.85
#